data_AF-A0A8C4Q2M1-F1
#
_entry.id   AF-A0A8C4Q2M1-F1
#
_cell.length_a   1.000
_cell.length_b   1.000
_cell.length_c   1.000
_cell.angle_alpha   90.00
_cell.angle_beta   90.00
_cell.angle_gamma   90.00
#
_symmetry.space_group_name_H-M   'P 1'
#
loop_
_entity.id
_entity.type
_entity.pdbx_description
1 polymer ?
#
loop_
_entity_poly.entity_id
_entity_poly.type
_entity_poly.pdbx_seq_one_letter_code
_entity_poly.pdbx_strand_id
1 'polypeptide(L)'
;MYFLLSLMRSKHWHCLQEQGKVVVVFNVGTEDISVKEDSLPVNDGKYHLVRFNRNGGNATLQIDDLPIRERYPPGNIGSERLALARQRIPYRLGRIVDDWLVDKGRQLTIFNSQATIKLGGMDLDRPFQGQMSGLYYNGLKVLQLMAEGEASLRLDGNVRLVGEVPSVLSTESSGTTKPHGRGHSTTTMATTTSRRNRLSTTREGGSVRSDR
;
A
#
# COMPACT_ATOMS: atom_id res chain seq x y z
N MET A 1 11.22 -6.91 7.38
CA MET A 1 10.39 -6.11 6.44
C MET A 1 10.31 -4.68 6.95
N TYR A 2 10.58 -3.63 6.15
CA TYR A 2 10.37 -2.24 6.57
C TYR A 2 9.64 -1.43 5.50
N PHE A 3 8.52 -0.85 5.90
CA PHE A 3 7.69 0.08 5.13
C PHE A 3 7.44 1.32 5.98
N LEU A 4 7.65 2.49 5.40
CA LEU A 4 7.40 3.77 6.04
C LEU A 4 6.51 4.61 5.14
N LEU A 5 5.33 4.97 5.64
CA LEU A 5 4.51 6.03 5.10
C LEU A 5 4.55 7.19 6.10
N SER A 6 5.29 8.25 5.77
CA SER A 6 5.39 9.43 6.60
C SER A 6 4.73 10.61 5.89
N LEU A 7 3.88 11.35 6.59
CA LEU A 7 3.66 12.74 6.22
C LEU A 7 3.60 13.70 7.41
N MET A 8 4.57 14.61 7.42
CA MET A 8 4.82 15.59 8.47
C MET A 8 5.08 14.94 9.84
N ARG A 9 5.72 15.69 10.74
CA ARG A 9 6.33 15.19 11.98
C ARG A 9 5.39 14.46 12.97
N SER A 10 4.07 14.38 12.72
CA SER A 10 3.08 13.83 13.67
C SER A 10 2.20 12.69 13.18
N LYS A 11 2.09 12.41 11.86
CA LYS A 11 1.29 11.29 11.35
C LYS A 11 2.12 10.35 10.49
N HIS A 12 1.99 9.07 10.76
CA HIS A 12 2.82 8.06 10.12
C HIS A 12 2.17 6.69 10.17
N TRP A 13 2.62 5.80 9.29
CA TRP A 13 2.31 4.38 9.33
C TRP A 13 3.58 3.61 8.98
N HIS A 14 4.01 2.73 9.86
CA HIS A 14 5.22 1.95 9.71
C HIS A 14 4.86 0.47 9.81
N CYS A 15 5.40 -0.37 8.93
CA CYS A 15 5.42 -1.82 9.12
C CYS A 15 6.87 -2.27 9.20
N LEU A 16 7.25 -2.83 10.35
CA LEU A 16 8.61 -3.19 10.71
C LEU A 16 8.68 -4.65 11.17
N GLN A 17 9.91 -5.14 11.31
CA GLN A 17 10.19 -6.44 11.89
C GLN A 17 11.05 -6.28 13.15
N GLU A 18 10.48 -6.64 14.30
CA GLU A 18 11.13 -6.58 15.61
C GLU A 18 11.28 -8.00 16.17
N GLN A 19 12.52 -8.39 16.52
CA GLN A 19 12.80 -9.73 17.06
C GLN A 19 12.22 -10.87 16.20
N GLY A 20 12.26 -10.71 14.88
CA GLY A 20 11.73 -11.68 13.92
C GLY A 20 10.23 -11.58 13.65
N LYS A 21 9.49 -10.72 14.36
CA LYS A 21 8.02 -10.63 14.28
C LYS A 21 7.57 -9.38 13.56
N VAL A 22 6.41 -9.42 12.90
CA VAL A 22 5.83 -8.25 12.23
C VAL A 22 5.15 -7.34 13.25
N VAL A 23 5.51 -6.05 13.19
CA VAL A 23 4.90 -4.99 13.99
C VAL A 23 4.44 -3.88 13.05
N VAL A 24 3.21 -3.44 13.21
CA VAL A 24 2.69 -2.25 12.54
C VAL A 24 2.46 -1.17 13.59
N VAL A 25 3.02 0.01 13.37
CA VAL A 25 2.86 1.18 14.23
C VAL A 25 2.30 2.32 13.40
N PHE A 26 1.27 3.00 13.87
CA PHE A 26 0.72 4.14 13.15
C PHE A 26 0.19 5.21 14.07
N ASN A 27 0.21 6.44 13.58
CA ASN A 27 -0.33 7.61 14.25
C ASN A 27 -1.15 8.44 13.24
N VAL A 28 -2.38 8.76 13.62
CA VAL A 28 -3.33 9.55 12.82
C VAL A 28 -3.62 10.93 13.43
N GLY A 29 -2.79 11.36 14.38
CA GLY A 29 -2.76 12.68 15.00
C GLY A 29 -3.10 12.70 16.49
N THR A 30 -3.04 11.56 17.17
CA THR A 30 -3.28 11.47 18.62
C THR A 30 -2.07 10.85 19.30
N GLU A 31 -1.91 9.54 19.17
CA GLU A 31 -0.79 8.77 19.72
C GLU A 31 -0.46 7.60 18.79
N ASP A 32 0.68 6.96 19.06
CA ASP A 32 1.13 5.80 18.31
C ASP A 32 0.35 4.56 18.75
N ILE A 33 -0.21 3.85 17.78
CA ILE A 33 -0.97 2.63 17.97
C ILE A 33 -0.17 1.50 17.36
N SER A 34 0.18 0.51 18.17
CA SER A 34 0.89 -0.68 17.73
C SER A 34 -0.04 -1.90 17.64
N VAL A 35 0.15 -2.67 16.57
CA VAL A 35 -0.46 -3.98 16.36
C VAL A 35 0.66 -4.95 15.98
N LYS A 36 0.76 -6.08 16.69
CA LYS A 36 1.85 -7.03 16.55
C LYS A 36 1.31 -8.45 16.45
N GLU A 37 1.95 -9.27 15.64
CA GLU A 37 1.79 -10.73 15.71
C GLU A 37 2.92 -11.33 16.55
N ASP A 38 2.57 -12.01 17.64
CA ASP A 38 3.55 -12.55 18.59
C ASP A 38 3.80 -14.04 18.44
N SER A 39 2.96 -14.80 17.73
CA SER A 39 3.11 -16.25 17.64
C SER A 39 4.06 -16.71 16.54
N LEU A 40 4.30 -15.89 15.51
CA LEU A 40 5.04 -16.31 14.32
C LEU A 40 6.26 -15.41 14.04
N PRO A 41 7.49 -15.96 14.11
CA PRO A 41 8.65 -15.32 13.50
C PRO A 41 8.57 -15.44 11.97
N VAL A 42 8.81 -14.33 11.27
CA VAL A 42 8.79 -14.20 9.80
C VAL A 42 10.19 -14.03 9.19
N ASN A 43 11.24 -14.23 9.98
CA ASN A 43 12.64 -14.07 9.59
C ASN A 43 13.33 -15.40 9.26
N ASP A 44 12.56 -16.39 8.83
CA ASP A 44 12.99 -17.76 8.53
C ASP A 44 13.43 -17.93 7.05
N GLY A 45 13.37 -16.86 6.26
CA GLY A 45 13.71 -16.87 4.84
C GLY A 45 12.60 -17.37 3.92
N LYS A 46 11.41 -17.67 4.45
CA LYS A 46 10.24 -18.07 3.66
C LYS A 46 9.38 -16.87 3.28
N TYR A 47 8.47 -17.13 2.36
CA TYR A 47 7.46 -16.17 1.96
C TYR A 47 6.40 -16.03 3.05
N HIS A 48 6.10 -14.79 3.42
CA HIS A 48 5.00 -14.45 4.33
C HIS A 48 4.15 -13.34 3.73
N LEU A 49 2.83 -13.47 3.89
CA LEU A 49 1.86 -12.47 3.46
C LEU A 49 1.38 -11.66 4.67
N VAL A 50 1.54 -10.34 4.59
CA VAL A 50 1.11 -9.41 5.65
C VAL A 50 -0.08 -8.60 5.14
N ARG A 51 -1.22 -8.70 5.82
CA ARG A 51 -2.41 -7.89 5.53
C ARG A 51 -2.69 -6.98 6.72
N PHE A 52 -2.75 -5.68 6.47
CA PHE A 52 -3.11 -4.68 7.46
C PHE A 52 -4.29 -3.85 6.96
N ASN A 53 -5.30 -3.67 7.81
CA ASN A 53 -6.44 -2.80 7.53
C ASN A 53 -6.73 -1.90 8.73
N ARG A 54 -7.09 -0.64 8.49
CA ARG A 54 -7.40 0.35 9.52
C ARG A 54 -8.69 1.08 9.19
N ASN A 55 -9.53 1.25 10.21
CA ASN A 55 -10.70 2.12 10.18
C ASN A 55 -10.66 3.08 11.37
N GLY A 56 -10.29 4.33 11.12
CA GLY A 56 -10.07 5.30 12.19
C GLY A 56 -8.92 4.89 13.12
N GLY A 57 -9.16 4.82 14.42
CA GLY A 57 -8.20 4.29 15.38
C GLY A 57 -8.07 2.77 15.37
N ASN A 58 -9.09 2.07 14.84
CA ASN A 58 -9.15 0.62 14.89
C ASN A 58 -8.29 0.02 13.79
N ALA A 59 -7.62 -1.09 14.08
CA ALA A 59 -6.75 -1.75 13.14
C ALA A 59 -6.81 -3.27 13.27
N THR A 60 -6.51 -3.94 12.17
CA THR A 60 -6.38 -5.39 12.06
C THR A 60 -5.07 -5.73 11.38
N LEU A 61 -4.40 -6.78 11.86
CA LEU A 61 -3.20 -7.35 11.29
C LEU A 61 -3.40 -8.86 11.12
N GLN A 62 -3.11 -9.38 9.93
CA GLN A 62 -3.12 -10.80 9.65
C GLN A 62 -1.81 -11.18 8.96
N ILE A 63 -1.15 -12.21 9.45
CA ILE A 63 0.03 -12.81 8.84
C ILE A 63 -0.37 -14.18 8.31
N ASP A 64 -0.17 -14.43 7.02
CA ASP A 64 -0.54 -15.66 6.33
C ASP A 64 -2.03 -16.01 6.57
N ASP A 65 -2.28 -17.22 7.07
CA ASP A 65 -3.60 -17.74 7.45
C ASP A 65 -3.79 -17.80 8.98
N LEU A 66 -2.97 -17.06 9.74
CA LEU A 66 -3.12 -16.96 11.19
C LEU A 66 -4.40 -16.20 11.58
N PRO A 67 -4.86 -16.38 12.85
CA PRO A 67 -5.94 -15.58 13.39
C PRO A 67 -5.67 -14.08 13.29
N ILE A 68 -6.72 -13.31 13.00
CA ILE A 68 -6.62 -11.85 12.88
C ILE A 68 -6.35 -11.24 14.25
N ARG A 69 -5.36 -10.33 14.29
CA ARG A 69 -5.07 -9.50 15.47
C ARG A 69 -5.79 -8.18 15.33
N GLU A 70 -6.69 -7.90 16.27
CA GLU A 70 -7.46 -6.67 16.29
C GLU A 70 -6.96 -5.71 17.38
N ARG A 71 -7.03 -4.42 17.09
CA ARG A 71 -6.68 -3.34 18.02
C ARG A 71 -7.77 -2.28 18.01
N TYR A 72 -8.32 -2.01 19.19
CA TYR A 72 -9.34 -0.99 19.44
C TYR A 72 -8.84 -0.03 20.51
N PRO A 73 -8.09 1.02 20.13
CA PRO A 73 -7.57 1.97 21.10
C PRO A 73 -8.72 2.72 21.77
N PRO A 74 -8.66 2.93 23.10
CA PRO A 74 -9.63 3.78 23.76
C PRO A 74 -9.48 5.23 23.27
N GLY A 75 -10.58 5.98 23.24
CA GLY A 75 -10.48 7.44 23.08
C GLY A 75 -9.59 8.03 24.18
N ASN A 76 -8.82 9.07 23.85
CA ASN A 76 -7.95 9.80 24.76
C ASN A 76 -8.77 10.62 25.79
N ILE A 77 -9.53 9.95 26.66
CA ILE A 77 -10.31 10.63 27.69
C ILE A 77 -9.31 11.13 28.72
N GLY A 78 -9.02 12.44 28.70
CA GLY A 78 -8.21 13.14 29.70
C GLY A 78 -8.86 13.18 31.09
N SER A 79 -9.37 12.05 31.56
CA SER A 79 -10.13 11.83 32.79
C SER A 79 -9.37 12.27 34.05
N GLU A 80 -8.05 12.10 34.09
CA GLU A 80 -7.21 12.58 35.20
C GLU A 80 -7.07 14.11 35.22
N ARG A 81 -6.88 14.74 34.06
CA ARG A 81 -6.85 16.22 33.95
C ARG A 81 -8.25 16.82 34.19
N LEU A 82 -9.30 16.08 33.87
CA LEU A 82 -10.70 16.45 34.09
C LEU A 82 -11.08 16.46 35.57
N ALA A 83 -10.63 15.47 36.36
CA ALA A 83 -10.88 15.43 37.80
C ALA A 83 -10.32 16.68 38.51
N LEU A 84 -9.18 17.19 38.04
CA LEU A 84 -8.56 18.42 38.55
C LEU A 84 -9.26 19.70 38.05
N ALA A 85 -9.78 19.72 36.81
CA ALA A 85 -10.48 20.87 36.24
C ALA A 85 -11.92 21.03 36.76
N ARG A 86 -12.62 19.93 37.03
CA ARG A 86 -14.01 19.91 37.53
C ARG A 86 -14.19 20.66 38.86
N GLN A 87 -13.16 20.73 39.70
CA GLN A 87 -13.23 21.46 40.96
C GLN A 87 -13.28 23.00 40.81
N ARG A 88 -13.01 23.54 39.62
CA ARG A 88 -12.91 24.99 39.37
C ARG A 88 -13.99 25.56 38.44
N ILE A 89 -14.92 24.74 37.95
CA ILE A 89 -15.86 25.15 36.88
C ILE A 89 -17.30 25.24 37.43
N PRO A 90 -17.98 26.41 37.32
CA PRO A 90 -19.37 26.57 37.72
C PRO A 90 -20.31 25.65 36.93
N TYR A 91 -21.30 25.06 37.60
CA TYR A 91 -22.25 24.07 37.06
C TYR A 91 -22.98 24.49 35.76
N ARG A 92 -23.13 25.80 35.50
CA ARG A 92 -23.76 26.32 34.26
C ARG A 92 -22.91 26.10 33.00
N LEU A 93 -21.61 25.87 33.14
CA LEU A 93 -20.68 25.58 32.03
C LEU A 93 -20.37 24.08 31.90
N GLY A 94 -20.91 23.24 32.80
CA GLY A 94 -20.59 21.81 32.87
C GLY A 94 -20.81 21.06 31.56
N ARG A 95 -21.98 21.23 30.92
CA ARG A 95 -22.27 20.55 29.63
C ARG A 95 -21.37 20.98 28.48
N ILE A 96 -21.11 22.29 28.35
CA ILE A 96 -20.28 22.80 27.24
C ILE A 96 -18.84 22.32 27.40
N VAL A 97 -18.34 22.28 28.65
CA VAL A 97 -17.02 21.75 28.96
C VAL A 97 -16.98 20.22 28.76
N ASP A 98 -18.00 19.49 29.17
CA ASP A 98 -18.11 18.04 28.96
C ASP A 98 -18.12 17.71 27.45
N ASP A 99 -18.90 18.42 26.63
CA ASP A 99 -18.97 18.24 25.17
C ASP A 99 -17.63 18.59 24.49
N TRP A 100 -17.02 19.71 24.87
CA TRP A 100 -15.70 20.10 24.37
C TRP A 100 -14.62 19.10 24.77
N LEU A 101 -14.71 18.54 25.98
CA LEU A 101 -13.75 17.55 26.45
C LEU A 101 -13.94 16.19 25.77
N VAL A 102 -15.18 15.77 25.55
CA VAL A 102 -15.48 14.59 24.74
C VAL A 102 -14.89 14.77 23.35
N ASP A 103 -15.07 15.93 22.72
CA ASP A 103 -14.48 16.21 21.41
C ASP A 103 -12.95 16.17 21.42
N LYS A 104 -12.30 16.77 22.44
CA LYS A 104 -10.84 16.73 22.61
C LYS A 104 -10.29 15.35 22.96
N GLY A 105 -11.10 14.50 23.58
CA GLY A 105 -10.72 13.16 23.98
C GLY A 105 -11.03 12.08 22.94
N ARG A 106 -11.61 12.44 21.80
CA ARG A 106 -11.82 11.48 20.71
C ARG A 106 -10.50 11.19 20.01
N GLN A 107 -10.28 9.92 19.76
CA GLN A 107 -9.19 9.51 18.88
C GLN A 107 -9.46 10.05 17.47
N LEU A 108 -8.46 10.72 16.88
CA LEU A 108 -8.57 11.16 15.50
C LEU A 108 -8.63 9.93 14.58
N THR A 109 -9.39 10.03 13.49
CA THR A 109 -9.65 8.87 12.61
C THR A 109 -9.01 9.02 11.23
N ILE A 110 -8.64 10.24 10.85
CA ILE A 110 -8.28 10.58 9.48
C ILE A 110 -6.76 10.62 9.32
N PHE A 111 -6.27 9.83 8.36
CA PHE A 111 -4.88 9.89 7.89
C PHE A 111 -4.81 10.72 6.60
N ASN A 112 -4.98 12.02 6.76
CA ASN A 112 -4.95 12.99 5.66
C ASN A 112 -3.53 13.36 5.27
N SER A 113 -3.42 13.99 4.09
CA SER A 113 -2.16 14.51 3.56
C SER A 113 -1.10 13.41 3.53
N GLN A 114 -1.24 12.39 2.70
CA GLN A 114 -0.19 11.39 2.49
C GLN A 114 0.69 11.84 1.31
N ALA A 115 2.02 11.64 1.35
CA ALA A 115 2.87 12.04 0.21
C ALA A 115 4.08 11.16 -0.04
N THR A 116 4.61 10.43 0.95
CA THR A 116 5.77 9.57 0.68
C THR A 116 5.56 8.16 1.21
N ILE A 117 5.64 7.19 0.31
CA ILE A 117 5.81 5.77 0.62
C ILE A 117 7.30 5.47 0.44
N LYS A 118 7.99 5.14 1.53
CA LYS A 118 9.38 4.69 1.52
C LYS A 118 9.44 3.20 1.81
N LEU A 119 10.28 2.52 1.05
CA LEU A 119 10.48 1.08 1.11
C LEU A 119 11.92 0.79 1.49
N GLY A 120 12.15 -0.32 2.20
CA GLY A 120 13.49 -0.82 2.45
C GLY A 120 14.19 -0.26 3.68
N GLY A 121 13.77 0.88 4.22
CA GLY A 121 14.25 1.38 5.52
C GLY A 121 15.73 1.71 5.56
N MET A 122 16.26 2.24 4.45
CA MET A 122 17.65 2.69 4.34
C MET A 122 17.97 3.84 5.31
N ASP A 123 16.94 4.55 5.79
CA ASP A 123 17.03 5.59 6.82
C ASP A 123 16.98 5.05 8.26
N LEU A 124 17.01 3.72 8.46
CA LEU A 124 17.08 3.08 9.77
C LEU A 124 18.38 2.31 10.01
N ASP A 125 18.66 2.01 11.28
CA ASP A 125 19.82 1.20 11.72
C ASP A 125 19.90 -0.18 11.05
N ARG A 126 18.74 -0.76 10.70
CA ARG A 126 18.65 -2.07 10.05
C ARG A 126 17.83 -1.97 8.77
N PRO A 127 18.46 -1.66 7.63
CA PRO A 127 17.78 -1.70 6.34
C PRO A 127 17.29 -3.12 6.04
N PHE A 128 16.19 -3.19 5.32
CA PHE A 128 15.62 -4.45 4.87
C PHE A 128 16.56 -5.14 3.88
N GLN A 129 16.73 -6.43 4.09
CA GLN A 129 17.42 -7.32 3.17
C GLN A 129 16.50 -8.50 2.89
N GLY A 130 16.20 -8.74 1.62
CA GLY A 130 15.29 -9.78 1.20
C GLY A 130 14.50 -9.38 -0.04
N GLN A 131 13.39 -10.07 -0.27
CA GLN A 131 12.51 -9.83 -1.40
C GLN A 131 11.20 -9.22 -0.92
N MET A 132 10.67 -8.26 -1.69
CA MET A 132 9.31 -7.74 -1.51
C MET A 132 8.55 -8.02 -2.81
N SER A 133 7.30 -8.44 -2.69
CA SER A 133 6.40 -8.63 -3.83
C SER A 133 5.00 -8.17 -3.46
N GLY A 134 4.19 -7.83 -4.46
CA GLY A 134 2.76 -7.58 -4.26
C GLY A 134 2.38 -6.43 -3.31
N LEU A 135 3.22 -5.40 -3.10
CA LEU A 135 2.83 -4.29 -2.24
C LEU A 135 1.60 -3.57 -2.81
N TYR A 136 0.52 -3.63 -2.04
CA TYR A 136 -0.73 -2.96 -2.34
C TYR A 136 -1.06 -1.98 -1.23
N TYR A 137 -1.33 -0.73 -1.60
CA TYR A 137 -1.66 0.34 -0.66
C TYR A 137 -2.78 1.21 -1.22
N ASN A 138 -3.96 1.17 -0.59
CA ASN A 138 -5.12 2.01 -0.96
C ASN A 138 -5.44 2.07 -2.47
N GLY A 139 -5.40 0.93 -3.17
CA GLY A 139 -5.61 0.91 -4.63
C GLY A 139 -4.34 0.86 -5.47
N LEU A 140 -3.20 1.28 -4.91
CA LEU A 140 -1.94 1.39 -5.62
C LEU A 140 -1.13 0.10 -5.52
N LYS A 141 -0.77 -0.48 -6.67
CA LYS A 141 0.18 -1.58 -6.77
C LYS A 141 1.60 -1.02 -6.86
N VAL A 142 2.15 -0.60 -5.72
CA VAL A 142 3.37 0.22 -5.64
C VAL A 142 4.57 -0.44 -6.33
N LEU A 143 4.81 -1.74 -6.11
CA LEU A 143 5.95 -2.42 -6.76
C LEU A 143 5.76 -2.57 -8.28
N GLN A 144 4.51 -2.69 -8.74
CA GLN A 144 4.21 -2.76 -10.17
C GLN A 144 4.46 -1.40 -10.85
N LEU A 145 4.00 -0.31 -10.22
CA LEU A 145 4.29 1.05 -10.70
C LEU A 145 5.81 1.31 -10.76
N MET A 146 6.57 0.73 -9.81
CA MET A 146 8.03 0.77 -9.85
C MET A 146 8.63 -0.04 -11.00
N ALA A 147 8.09 -1.22 -11.30
CA ALA A 147 8.53 -2.02 -12.43
C ALA A 147 8.23 -1.34 -13.78
N GLU A 148 7.16 -0.56 -13.86
CA GLU A 148 6.72 0.17 -15.06
C GLU A 148 7.48 1.50 -15.28
N GLY A 149 8.32 1.93 -14.33
CA GLY A 149 9.20 3.09 -14.49
C GLY A 149 8.49 4.45 -14.36
N GLU A 150 7.51 4.56 -13.46
CA GLU A 150 6.73 5.79 -13.24
C GLU A 150 7.60 6.97 -12.75
N ALA A 151 7.36 8.19 -13.27
CA ALA A 151 8.25 9.33 -13.10
C ALA A 151 8.31 9.91 -11.67
N SER A 152 7.33 9.59 -10.82
CA SER A 152 7.30 10.06 -9.43
C SER A 152 8.28 9.31 -8.50
N LEU A 153 8.86 8.22 -8.99
CA LEU A 153 9.61 7.26 -8.19
C LEU A 153 11.10 7.61 -8.10
N ARG A 154 11.68 7.30 -6.95
CA ARG A 154 13.12 7.41 -6.69
C ARG A 154 13.60 6.10 -6.09
N LEU A 155 14.51 5.43 -6.78
CA LEU A 155 15.18 4.23 -6.32
C LEU A 155 16.56 4.63 -5.79
N ASP A 156 16.86 4.23 -4.56
CA ASP A 156 18.13 4.46 -3.89
C ASP A 156 18.65 3.14 -3.30
N GLY A 157 19.97 2.98 -3.25
CA GLY A 157 20.63 1.78 -2.78
C GLY A 157 20.57 0.57 -3.73
N ASN A 158 20.77 -0.61 -3.18
CA ASN A 158 20.91 -1.87 -3.93
C ASN A 158 19.56 -2.58 -4.08
N VAL A 159 18.76 -2.16 -5.05
CA VAL A 159 17.44 -2.74 -5.36
C VAL A 159 17.43 -3.22 -6.81
N ARG A 160 16.88 -4.42 -7.03
CA ARG A 160 16.69 -4.99 -8.37
C ARG A 160 15.29 -5.57 -8.51
N LEU A 161 14.68 -5.37 -9.67
CA LEU A 161 13.46 -6.07 -10.02
C LEU A 161 13.78 -7.55 -10.26
N VAL A 162 13.06 -8.44 -9.60
CA VAL A 162 13.15 -9.88 -9.83
C VAL A 162 11.96 -10.26 -10.73
N GLY A 163 12.26 -10.60 -11.98
CA GLY A 163 11.26 -10.93 -13.00
C GLY A 163 10.86 -12.41 -13.03
N GLU A 164 9.73 -12.69 -13.67
CA GLU A 164 9.19 -14.03 -13.91
C GLU A 164 10.27 -14.95 -14.49
N VAL A 165 10.38 -16.16 -13.92
CA VAL A 165 11.04 -17.27 -14.61
C VAL A 165 10.37 -17.36 -15.99
N PRO A 166 11.10 -17.31 -17.12
CA PRO A 166 10.49 -17.56 -18.40
C PRO A 166 9.78 -18.90 -18.25
N SER A 167 8.46 -18.94 -18.43
CA SER A 167 7.73 -20.19 -18.58
C SER A 167 8.40 -20.90 -19.73
N VAL A 168 9.29 -21.85 -19.41
CA VAL A 168 9.88 -22.73 -20.41
C VAL A 168 8.66 -23.44 -20.96
N LEU A 169 8.23 -23.09 -22.18
CA LEU A 169 7.35 -23.95 -22.93
C LEU A 169 8.07 -25.30 -22.99
N SER A 170 7.66 -26.24 -22.15
CA SER A 170 8.03 -27.64 -22.28
C SER A 170 7.29 -28.16 -23.51
N THR A 171 7.82 -27.84 -24.69
CA THR A 171 7.55 -28.65 -25.87
C THR A 171 8.41 -29.89 -25.68
N GLU A 172 7.81 -30.94 -25.14
CA GLU A 172 8.41 -32.27 -25.16
C GLU A 172 8.75 -32.62 -26.61
N SER A 173 10.04 -32.66 -26.91
CA SER A 173 10.57 -33.17 -28.17
C SER A 173 11.02 -34.60 -27.94
N SER A 174 10.22 -35.56 -28.42
CA SER A 174 10.68 -36.92 -28.68
C SER A 174 10.74 -37.12 -30.19
N GLY A 175 11.94 -37.41 -30.71
CA GLY A 175 12.13 -37.74 -32.12
C GLY A 175 13.56 -37.53 -32.62
N THR A 176 14.43 -38.50 -32.36
CA THR A 176 15.79 -38.63 -32.90
C THR A 176 15.77 -38.84 -34.44
N THR A 177 16.70 -38.22 -35.19
CA THR A 177 17.66 -38.84 -36.17
C THR A 177 18.11 -37.90 -37.32
N LYS A 178 19.35 -37.40 -37.20
CA LYS A 178 20.43 -37.10 -38.21
C LYS A 178 20.26 -36.14 -39.41
N PRO A 179 21.39 -35.60 -39.94
CA PRO A 179 21.45 -34.31 -40.64
C PRO A 179 21.62 -34.40 -42.16
N HIS A 180 21.10 -33.40 -42.88
CA HIS A 180 21.44 -32.94 -44.23
C HIS A 180 21.23 -31.41 -44.20
N GLY A 181 22.14 -30.53 -44.59
CA GLY A 181 22.78 -30.46 -45.89
C GLY A 181 22.26 -29.22 -46.62
N ARG A 182 22.96 -28.09 -46.46
CA ARG A 182 23.19 -27.04 -47.49
C ARG A 182 22.00 -26.17 -47.95
N GLY A 183 22.08 -24.88 -47.61
CA GLY A 183 21.85 -23.78 -48.55
C GLY A 183 20.44 -23.18 -48.62
N HIS A 184 20.32 -21.93 -48.14
CA HIS A 184 19.93 -20.73 -48.89
C HIS A 184 19.24 -19.73 -47.93
N SER A 185 19.94 -18.63 -47.65
CA SER A 185 19.35 -17.46 -47.01
C SER A 185 18.26 -16.89 -47.92
N THR A 186 17.03 -16.78 -47.44
CA THR A 186 16.01 -15.96 -48.07
C THR A 186 15.38 -15.09 -47.00
N THR A 187 15.85 -13.84 -46.96
CA THR A 187 15.27 -12.75 -46.18
C THR A 187 13.96 -12.33 -46.83
N THR A 188 12.83 -12.45 -46.13
CA THR A 188 11.56 -11.87 -46.58
C THR A 188 11.23 -10.66 -45.70
N MET A 189 11.50 -9.46 -46.22
CA MET A 189 10.97 -8.22 -45.69
C MET A 189 9.51 -8.07 -46.10
N ALA A 190 8.63 -7.68 -45.18
CA ALA A 190 7.29 -7.21 -45.50
C ALA A 190 7.13 -5.76 -45.02
N THR A 191 7.07 -4.83 -45.97
CA THR A 191 6.68 -3.44 -45.76
C THR A 191 5.28 -3.27 -46.32
N THR A 192 4.29 -2.99 -45.47
CA THR A 192 2.95 -2.57 -45.92
C THR A 192 2.67 -1.15 -45.48
N THR A 193 2.83 -0.23 -46.44
CA THR A 193 2.28 1.12 -46.44
C THR A 193 0.93 1.13 -47.16
N SER A 194 -0.09 1.77 -46.60
CA SER A 194 -0.98 2.65 -47.37
C SER A 194 -1.81 3.60 -46.50
N ARG A 195 -1.97 4.80 -47.07
CA ARG A 195 -2.54 6.03 -46.51
C ARG A 195 -4.07 6.05 -46.55
N ARG A 196 -4.63 6.66 -45.50
CA ARG A 196 -5.66 7.74 -45.48
C ARG A 196 -6.82 7.66 -46.49
N ASN A 197 -8.05 7.61 -45.97
CA ASN A 197 -9.08 8.55 -46.40
C ASN A 197 -9.94 9.05 -45.22
N ARG A 198 -10.03 10.37 -45.16
CA ARG A 198 -10.85 11.20 -44.28
C ARG A 198 -12.07 11.57 -45.12
N LEU A 199 -13.29 11.34 -44.63
CA LEU A 199 -14.46 12.13 -45.03
C LEU A 199 -15.45 12.20 -43.87
N SER A 200 -15.67 13.44 -43.45
CA SER A 200 -16.69 13.95 -42.54
C SER A 200 -18.03 14.10 -43.27
N THR A 201 -19.14 13.85 -42.58
CA THR A 201 -20.45 14.43 -42.92
C THR A 201 -21.10 15.03 -41.69
N THR A 202 -21.65 16.22 -41.92
CA THR A 202 -22.24 17.17 -40.98
C THR A 202 -23.77 17.18 -41.19
N ARG A 203 -24.52 17.60 -40.16
CA ARG A 203 -25.92 18.11 -40.15
C ARG A 203 -27.01 17.05 -40.36
N GLU A 204 -28.20 17.10 -39.76
CA GLU A 204 -29.05 18.16 -39.19
C GLU A 204 -30.03 17.47 -38.19
N GLY A 205 -30.43 18.03 -37.04
CA GLY A 205 -31.53 19.02 -36.93
C GLY A 205 -32.83 18.33 -36.48
N GLY A 206 -33.35 18.64 -35.28
CA GLY A 206 -34.66 18.15 -34.84
C GLY A 206 -34.97 18.25 -33.34
N SER A 207 -35.32 19.44 -32.89
CA SER A 207 -36.08 19.69 -31.64
C SER A 207 -37.45 19.01 -31.68
N VAL A 208 -37.99 18.55 -30.54
CA VAL A 208 -39.34 18.89 -29.99
C VAL A 208 -39.74 17.94 -28.84
N ARG A 209 -39.90 18.56 -27.65
CA ARG A 209 -40.94 18.45 -26.59
C ARG A 209 -41.48 17.12 -26.01
N SER A 210 -41.40 17.10 -24.66
CA SER A 210 -42.44 16.94 -23.62
C SER A 210 -43.45 15.77 -23.59
N ASP A 211 -43.73 15.43 -22.32
CA ASP A 211 -44.88 14.72 -21.72
C ASP A 211 -44.93 13.19 -21.79
N ARG A 212 -44.53 12.56 -20.67
CA ARG A 212 -45.48 11.99 -19.69
C ARG A 212 -44.79 11.70 -18.36
#